data_AF-A0A2G5ZBB5-F1
#
_entry.id   AF-A0A2G5ZBB5-F1
#
_cell.length_a   1.000
_cell.length_b   1.000
_cell.length_c   1.000
_cell.angle_alpha   90.00
_cell.angle_beta   90.00
_cell.angle_gamma   90.00
#
_symmetry.space_group_name_H-M   'P 1'
#
loop_
_entity.id
_entity.type
_entity.pdbx_description
1 polymer ?
#
loop_
_entity_poly.entity_id
_entity_poly.type
_entity_poly.pdbx_seq_one_letter_code
_entity_poly.pdbx_strand_id
1 'polypeptide(L)'
;MSSFFLILLGVFIVVANLIGFIYYKKKKSLYYAAFTVLLSAVFLGAIGGAIALFVIRDAFAIFYGMQIAYYLLINSVIVFSIAILATIIKKLSTQ
;
A
#
# COMPACT_ATOMS: atom_id res chain seq x y z
N MET A 1 -5.10 16.26 -15.83
CA MET A 1 -5.20 14.79 -15.76
C MET A 1 -4.04 14.16 -15.00
N SER A 2 -2.77 14.45 -15.34
CA SER A 2 -1.61 13.90 -14.60
C SER A 2 -1.65 14.20 -13.09
N SER A 3 -1.98 15.42 -12.70
CA SER A 3 -2.05 15.81 -11.28
C SER A 3 -3.13 15.04 -10.50
N PHE A 4 -4.29 14.75 -11.12
CA PHE A 4 -5.36 14.01 -10.47
C PHE A 4 -4.90 12.59 -10.09
N PHE A 5 -4.25 11.91 -11.03
CA PHE A 5 -3.75 10.56 -10.83
C PHE A 5 -2.60 10.51 -9.81
N LEU A 6 -1.66 11.46 -9.86
CA LEU A 6 -0.63 11.58 -8.84
C LEU A 6 -1.21 11.81 -7.44
N ILE A 7 -2.25 12.66 -7.31
CA ILE A 7 -2.95 12.87 -6.05
C ILE A 7 -3.64 11.58 -5.60
N LEU A 8 -4.32 10.87 -6.50
CA LEU A 8 -5.00 9.61 -6.20
C LEU A 8 -4.03 8.53 -5.69
N LEU A 9 -2.84 8.43 -6.30
CA LEU A 9 -1.77 7.54 -5.85
C LEU A 9 -1.35 7.88 -4.41
N GLY A 10 -1.09 9.17 -4.14
CA GLY A 10 -0.72 9.64 -2.80
C GLY A 10 -1.79 9.32 -1.76
N VAL A 11 -3.07 9.57 -2.09
CA VAL A 11 -4.21 9.22 -1.23
C VAL A 11 -4.24 7.73 -0.94
N PHE A 12 -4.06 6.87 -1.96
CA PHE A 12 -4.10 5.41 -1.76
C PHE A 12 -2.95 4.91 -0.90
N ILE A 13 -1.75 5.50 -1.02
CA ILE A 13 -0.62 5.17 -0.14
C ILE A 13 -0.94 5.52 1.32
N VAL A 14 -1.52 6.70 1.57
CA VAL A 14 -1.93 7.13 2.91
C VAL A 14 -3.00 6.18 3.47
N VAL A 15 -4.03 5.87 2.69
CA VAL A 15 -5.11 4.95 3.09
C VAL A 15 -4.57 3.56 3.40
N ALA A 16 -3.72 2.98 2.55
CA ALA A 16 -3.13 1.67 2.77
C ALA A 16 -2.34 1.62 4.09
N ASN A 17 -1.54 2.64 4.37
CA ASN A 17 -0.78 2.74 5.63
C ASN A 17 -1.68 2.96 6.85
N LEU A 18 -2.75 3.74 6.74
CA LEU A 18 -3.74 3.90 7.81
C LEU A 18 -4.41 2.56 8.16
N ILE A 19 -4.81 1.78 7.14
CA ILE A 19 -5.37 0.44 7.35
C ILE A 19 -4.32 -0.46 8.02
N GLY A 20 -3.08 -0.45 7.53
CA GLY A 20 -1.96 -1.18 8.13
C GLY A 20 -1.75 -0.81 9.61
N PHE A 21 -1.82 0.48 9.95
CA PHE A 21 -1.68 0.98 11.32
C PHE A 21 -2.84 0.54 12.23
N ILE A 22 -4.08 0.52 11.73
CA ILE A 22 -5.23 0.01 12.49
C ILE A 22 -5.02 -1.46 12.84
N TYR A 23 -4.56 -2.28 11.88
CA TYR A 23 -4.28 -3.70 12.12
C TYR A 23 -3.06 -3.91 13.03
N TYR A 24 -2.03 -3.08 12.91
CA TYR A 24 -0.91 -3.05 13.87
C TYR A 24 -1.43 -2.82 15.30
N LYS A 25 -2.29 -1.82 15.52
CA LYS A 25 -2.84 -1.56 16.86
C LYS A 25 -3.62 -2.75 17.43
N LYS A 26 -4.38 -3.44 16.59
CA LYS A 26 -5.19 -4.61 16.97
C LYS A 26 -4.34 -5.85 17.28
N LYS A 27 -3.34 -6.17 16.45
CA LYS A 27 -2.54 -7.40 16.55
C LYS A 27 -1.19 -7.22 17.25
N LYS A 28 -0.77 -5.97 17.48
CA LYS A 28 0.53 -5.58 18.05
C LYS A 28 1.73 -6.18 17.29
N SER A 29 1.57 -6.39 15.99
CA SER A 29 2.59 -7.00 15.12
C SER A 29 2.77 -6.19 13.84
N LEU A 30 4.01 -5.75 13.60
CA LEU A 30 4.39 -5.03 12.39
C LEU A 30 4.29 -5.92 11.14
N TYR A 31 4.48 -7.23 11.29
CA TYR A 31 4.31 -8.18 10.19
C TYR A 31 2.86 -8.25 9.70
N TYR A 32 1.89 -8.26 10.62
CA TYR A 32 0.47 -8.20 10.26
C TYR A 32 0.10 -6.88 9.57
N ALA A 33 0.74 -5.77 9.98
CA ALA A 33 0.57 -4.48 9.32
C ALA A 33 1.09 -4.52 7.88
N ALA A 34 2.33 -4.99 7.67
CA ALA A 34 2.93 -5.13 6.34
C ALA A 34 2.10 -6.03 5.42
N PHE A 35 1.62 -7.17 5.92
CA PHE A 35 0.76 -8.07 5.18
C PHE A 35 -0.58 -7.44 4.80
N THR A 36 -1.16 -6.63 5.70
CA THR A 36 -2.41 -5.92 5.41
C THR A 36 -2.21 -4.84 4.34
N VAL A 37 -1.08 -4.13 4.35
CA VAL A 37 -0.71 -3.15 3.31
C VAL A 37 -0.54 -3.86 1.97
N LEU A 38 0.13 -5.02 1.95
CA LEU A 38 0.29 -5.85 0.76
C LEU A 38 -1.07 -6.27 0.17
N LEU A 39 -1.99 -6.79 0.98
CA LEU A 39 -3.33 -7.15 0.53
C LEU A 39 -4.08 -5.92 -0.01
N SER A 40 -3.96 -4.78 0.68
CA SER A 40 -4.60 -3.52 0.26
C SER A 40 -4.11 -3.05 -1.12
N ALA A 41 -2.87 -3.38 -1.52
CA ALA A 41 -2.33 -3.02 -2.83
C ALA A 41 -3.16 -3.61 -3.99
N VAL A 42 -3.63 -4.85 -3.85
CA VAL A 42 -4.47 -5.51 -4.85
C VAL A 42 -5.82 -4.81 -4.98
N PHE A 43 -6.50 -4.59 -3.85
CA PHE A 43 -7.82 -3.96 -3.84
C PHE A 43 -7.78 -2.51 -4.32
N LEU A 44 -6.85 -1.70 -3.80
CA LEU A 44 -6.72 -0.31 -4.19
C LEU A 44 -6.22 -0.17 -5.63
N GLY A 45 -5.38 -1.08 -6.12
CA GLY A 45 -5.00 -1.16 -7.53
C GLY A 45 -6.20 -1.39 -8.44
N ALA A 46 -7.06 -2.35 -8.10
CA ALA A 46 -8.29 -2.63 -8.85
C ALA A 46 -9.25 -1.43 -8.84
N ILE A 47 -9.45 -0.79 -7.69
CA ILE A 47 -10.26 0.43 -7.56
C ILE A 47 -9.68 1.57 -8.41
N GLY A 48 -8.36 1.76 -8.37
CA GLY A 48 -7.66 2.76 -9.17
C GLY A 48 -7.82 2.55 -10.67
N GLY A 49 -7.78 1.28 -11.11
CA GLY A 49 -8.05 0.91 -12.50
C GLY A 49 -9.50 1.22 -12.90
N ALA A 50 -10.47 0.88 -12.06
CA ALA A 50 -11.87 1.20 -12.31
C ALA A 50 -12.14 2.71 -12.39
N ILE A 51 -11.53 3.50 -11.49
CA ILE A 51 -11.60 4.97 -11.52
C ILE A 51 -10.99 5.50 -12.82
N ALA A 52 -9.82 4.99 -13.23
CA ALA A 52 -9.16 5.42 -14.45
C ALA A 52 -9.99 5.12 -15.70
N LEU A 53 -10.60 3.92 -15.79
CA LEU A 53 -11.53 3.56 -16.85
C LEU A 53 -12.70 4.55 -16.94
N PHE A 54 -13.29 4.92 -15.81
CA PHE A 54 -14.44 5.84 -15.79
C PHE A 54 -14.07 7.28 -16.17
N VAL A 55 -12.89 7.74 -15.76
CA VAL A 55 -12.44 9.13 -15.98
C VAL A 55 -11.86 9.32 -17.39
N ILE A 56 -11.01 8.39 -17.85
CA ILE A 56 -10.35 8.50 -19.16
C ILE A 56 -11.27 8.00 -20.28
N ARG A 57 -12.18 7.06 -19.98
CA ARG A 57 -13.09 6.41 -20.93
C ARG A 57 -12.36 5.67 -22.06
N ASP A 58 -11.23 5.06 -21.71
CA ASP A 58 -10.40 4.25 -22.60
C ASP A 58 -10.08 2.92 -21.93
N ALA A 59 -10.14 1.81 -22.65
CA ALA A 59 -9.84 0.48 -22.13
C ALA A 59 -8.40 0.34 -21.62
N PHE A 60 -7.43 1.06 -22.21
CA PHE A 60 -6.04 1.09 -21.75
C PHE A 60 -5.87 1.84 -20.42
N ALA A 61 -6.87 2.55 -19.94
CA ALA A 61 -6.80 3.20 -18.62
C ALA A 61 -6.68 2.18 -17.46
N ILE A 62 -7.02 0.90 -17.68
CA ILE A 62 -6.86 -0.15 -16.66
C ILE A 62 -5.39 -0.34 -16.24
N PHE A 63 -4.41 -0.06 -17.12
CA PHE A 63 -2.99 -0.15 -16.81
C PHE A 63 -2.56 0.83 -15.70
N TYR A 64 -3.32 1.92 -15.52
CA TYR A 64 -3.10 2.83 -14.40
C TYR A 64 -3.33 2.16 -13.03
N GLY A 65 -4.35 1.28 -12.94
CA GLY A 65 -4.59 0.50 -11.73
C GLY A 65 -3.43 -0.42 -11.37
N MET A 66 -2.81 -1.04 -12.38
CA MET A 66 -1.59 -1.85 -12.19
C MET A 66 -0.41 -1.00 -11.73
N GLN A 67 -0.26 0.22 -12.24
CA GLN A 67 0.77 1.14 -11.77
C GLN A 67 0.57 1.52 -10.30
N ILE A 68 -0.68 1.78 -9.87
CA ILE A 68 -0.95 2.03 -8.45
C ILE A 68 -0.65 0.79 -7.60
N ALA A 69 -1.08 -0.40 -8.03
CA ALA A 69 -0.79 -1.64 -7.33
C ALA A 69 0.73 -1.84 -7.16
N TYR A 70 1.52 -1.55 -8.20
CA TYR A 70 2.98 -1.62 -8.17
C TYR A 70 3.58 -0.70 -7.10
N TYR A 71 3.19 0.58 -7.06
CA TYR A 71 3.67 1.50 -6.03
C TYR A 71 3.25 1.10 -4.62
N LEU A 72 2.03 0.57 -4.44
CA LEU A 72 1.56 0.07 -3.15
C LEU A 72 2.29 -1.22 -2.73
N LEU A 73 2.70 -2.05 -3.68
CA LEU A 73 3.54 -3.23 -3.42
C LEU A 73 4.91 -2.78 -2.92
N ILE A 74 5.56 -1.81 -3.57
CA ILE A 74 6.81 -1.21 -3.06
C ILE A 74 6.61 -0.68 -1.64
N ASN A 75 5.52 0.06 -1.38
CA ASN A 75 5.19 0.55 -0.05
C ASN A 75 5.05 -0.59 0.97
N SER A 76 4.44 -1.71 0.61
CA SER A 76 4.33 -2.88 1.49
C SER A 76 5.69 -3.51 1.82
N VAL A 77 6.61 -3.56 0.84
CA VAL A 77 7.98 -4.05 1.04
C VAL A 77 8.72 -3.16 2.03
N ILE A 78 8.58 -1.83 1.93
CA ILE A 78 9.18 -0.89 2.88
C ILE A 78 8.68 -1.18 4.31
N VAL A 79 7.36 -1.32 4.50
CA VAL A 79 6.77 -1.62 5.82
C VAL A 79 7.27 -2.98 6.35
N PHE A 80 7.40 -3.98 5.47
CA PHE A 80 7.94 -5.29 5.83
C PHE A 80 9.41 -5.21 6.25
N SER A 81 10.25 -4.46 5.53
CA SER A 81 11.65 -4.22 5.90
C SER A 81 11.77 -3.55 7.27
N ILE A 82 10.90 -2.58 7.57
CA ILE A 82 10.83 -1.95 8.90
C ILE A 82 10.46 -3.00 9.98
N ALA A 83 9.52 -3.91 9.69
CA ALA A 83 9.14 -4.97 10.63
C ALA A 83 10.34 -5.90 10.96
N ILE A 84 11.14 -6.25 9.95
CA ILE A 84 12.36 -7.05 10.13
C ILE A 84 13.37 -6.28 10.99
N LEU A 85 13.68 -5.03 10.64
CA LEU A 85 14.63 -4.20 11.38
C LEU A 85 14.22 -4.04 12.85
N ALA A 86 12.95 -3.74 13.12
CA ALA A 86 12.43 -3.63 14.48
C ALA A 86 12.60 -4.94 15.27
N THR A 87 12.44 -6.09 14.60
CA THR A 87 12.64 -7.41 15.23
C THR A 87 14.12 -7.64 15.56
N ILE A 88 15.03 -7.31 14.65
CA ILE A 88 16.48 -7.44 14.87
C ILE A 88 16.95 -6.53 16.01
N ILE A 89 16.55 -5.25 16.00
CA ILE A 89 16.92 -4.28 17.04
C ILE A 89 16.42 -4.75 18.41
N LYS A 90 15.17 -5.23 18.48
CA LYS A 90 14.63 -5.77 19.73
C LYS A 90 15.45 -6.96 20.24
N LYS A 91 15.87 -7.85 19.35
CA LYS A 91 16.71 -9.01 19.70
C LYS A 91 18.08 -8.58 20.23
N LEU A 92 18.72 -7.60 19.58
CA LEU A 92 20.03 -7.10 19.98
C LEU A 92 20.00 -6.28 21.29
N SER A 93 18.92 -5.54 21.54
CA SER A 93 18.77 -4.73 22.76
C SER A 93 18.28 -5.52 23.98
N THR A 94 17.73 -6.71 23.78
CA THR A 94 17.28 -7.60 24.87
C THR A 94 18.36 -8.61 25.27
N GLN A 95 19.39 -8.78 24.43
CA GLN A 95 20.67 -9.39 24.83
C GLN A 95 21.54 -8.38 25.57
#